data_AF-A0A967A6D3-F1
#
_entry.id   AF-A0A967A6D3-F1
#
_cell.length_a   1.000
_cell.length_b   1.000
_cell.length_c   1.000
_cell.angle_alpha   90.00
_cell.angle_beta   90.00
_cell.angle_gamma   90.00
#
_symmetry.space_group_name_H-M   'P 1'
#
loop_
_entity.id
_entity.type
_entity.pdbx_description
1 polymer ?
#
loop_
_entity_poly.entity_id
_entity_poly.type
_entity_poly.pdbx_seq_one_letter_code
_entity_poly.pdbx_strand_id
1 'polypeptide(L)'
;MADDFDFVSFQAGIPRKKGRSPGITNRGNVYGFIGVNGPEILFNLDPSPIVAPDGQPVAAYRGYDRNIRPSFKKEGQYTQILFQVSFGQVKKFQRGIYKIALSALAYFVGVNELYKRKYDKLRQYVCEGKGTRHFMVLAEDDSNGYFHTFAPPFVSPTGDYALEFRLACVRFIVDLSESESYLPAIAATAKQEVGENGWTIVPS
;
A
#
# COMPACT_ATOMS: atom_id res chain seq x y z
N MET A 1 2.04 -6.74 0.37
CA MET A 1 0.88 -6.34 -0.46
C MET A 1 -0.38 -6.35 0.36
N ALA A 2 -0.97 -7.49 0.71
CA ALA A 2 -2.14 -7.51 1.59
C ALA A 2 -1.80 -6.86 2.96
N ASP A 3 -0.63 -7.25 3.51
CA ASP A 3 -0.16 -6.78 4.82
C ASP A 3 -0.10 -5.25 4.95
N ASP A 4 0.22 -4.53 3.86
CA ASP A 4 0.30 -3.06 3.81
C ASP A 4 -1.09 -2.40 3.91
N PHE A 5 -2.15 -3.10 3.50
CA PHE A 5 -3.54 -2.65 3.58
C PHE A 5 -4.33 -3.30 4.73
N ASP A 6 -3.71 -4.14 5.56
CA ASP A 6 -4.41 -4.92 6.60
C ASP A 6 -5.17 -4.02 7.59
N PHE A 7 -4.58 -2.90 8.03
CA PHE A 7 -5.23 -1.95 8.95
C PHE A 7 -6.45 -1.30 8.31
N VAL A 8 -6.27 -0.74 7.12
CA VAL A 8 -7.33 -0.03 6.39
C VAL A 8 -8.48 -0.99 6.06
N SER A 9 -8.15 -2.20 5.59
CA SER A 9 -9.15 -3.22 5.26
C SER A 9 -9.89 -3.71 6.51
N PHE A 10 -9.19 -3.87 7.63
CA PHE A 10 -9.80 -4.26 8.90
C PHE A 10 -10.74 -3.18 9.45
N GLN A 11 -10.31 -1.92 9.47
CA GLN A 11 -11.12 -0.79 9.92
C GLN A 11 -12.36 -0.58 9.06
N ALA A 12 -12.24 -0.81 7.74
CA ALA A 12 -13.36 -0.76 6.81
C ALA A 12 -14.27 -2.02 6.86
N GLY A 13 -13.98 -2.98 7.75
CA GLY A 13 -14.80 -4.19 7.90
C GLY A 13 -14.75 -5.12 6.69
N ILE A 14 -13.69 -5.07 5.88
CA ILE A 14 -13.58 -5.84 4.65
C ILE A 14 -13.32 -7.32 4.97
N PRO A 15 -14.18 -8.25 4.53
CA PRO A 15 -13.99 -9.67 4.77
C PRO A 15 -12.69 -10.19 4.15
N ARG A 16 -12.04 -11.11 4.86
CA ARG A 16 -10.87 -11.82 4.34
C ARG A 16 -11.27 -12.88 3.33
N LYS A 17 -10.27 -13.44 2.64
CA LYS A 17 -10.45 -14.51 1.64
C LYS A 17 -11.34 -15.63 2.17
N LYS A 18 -12.26 -16.11 1.32
CA LYS A 18 -13.30 -17.10 1.64
C LYS A 18 -14.35 -16.61 2.65
N GLY A 19 -14.63 -15.30 2.71
CA GLY A 19 -15.66 -14.72 3.58
C GLY A 19 -15.33 -14.78 5.07
N ARG A 20 -14.05 -14.99 5.42
CA ARG A 20 -13.61 -14.99 6.83
C ARG A 20 -13.77 -13.59 7.40
N SER A 21 -14.07 -13.50 8.70
CA SER A 21 -14.21 -12.22 9.39
C SER A 21 -12.97 -11.33 9.18
N PRO A 22 -13.16 -10.00 9.10
CA PRO A 22 -12.06 -9.04 9.03
C PRO A 22 -11.05 -9.30 10.14
N GLY A 23 -9.76 -9.12 9.85
CA GLY A 23 -8.72 -9.26 10.86
C GLY A 23 -7.32 -8.95 10.34
N ILE A 24 -6.42 -8.66 11.27
CA ILE A 24 -5.00 -8.43 11.01
C ILE A 24 -4.25 -9.64 11.57
N THR A 25 -3.69 -10.47 10.69
CA THR A 25 -3.02 -11.73 11.11
C THR A 25 -1.62 -11.92 10.58
N ASN A 26 -1.19 -11.09 9.64
CA ASN A 26 0.10 -11.25 8.99
C ASN A 26 1.19 -10.37 9.62
N ARG A 27 0.81 -9.46 10.52
CA ARG A 27 1.72 -8.61 11.29
C ARG A 27 2.25 -9.40 12.48
N GLY A 28 3.53 -9.18 12.81
CA GLY A 28 4.24 -10.04 13.78
C GLY A 28 3.65 -9.93 15.18
N ASN A 29 3.62 -8.72 15.72
CA ASN A 29 3.21 -8.45 17.09
C ASN A 29 1.84 -7.77 17.19
N VAL A 30 1.00 -7.91 16.16
CA VAL A 30 -0.30 -7.24 16.09
C VAL A 30 -1.34 -8.22 15.63
N TYR A 31 -2.46 -8.21 16.33
CA TYR A 31 -3.62 -9.02 15.99
C TYR A 31 -4.88 -8.16 15.98
N GLY A 32 -5.61 -8.19 14.87
CA GLY A 32 -6.89 -7.51 14.72
C GLY A 32 -8.02 -8.52 14.60
N PHE A 33 -9.08 -8.37 15.38
CA PHE A 33 -10.21 -9.28 15.43
C PHE A 33 -11.52 -8.56 15.75
N ILE A 34 -12.65 -9.19 15.45
CA ILE A 34 -13.98 -8.66 15.81
C ILE A 34 -14.36 -9.23 17.19
N GLY A 35 -14.24 -8.40 18.22
CA GLY A 35 -14.67 -8.70 19.57
C GLY A 35 -16.16 -8.43 19.79
N VAL A 36 -16.62 -8.58 21.04
CA VAL A 36 -18.02 -8.37 21.42
C VAL A 36 -18.46 -6.92 21.19
N ASN A 37 -17.54 -5.98 21.36
CA ASN A 37 -17.80 -4.54 21.24
C ASN A 37 -17.46 -3.98 19.85
N GLY A 38 -17.09 -4.84 18.89
CA GLY A 38 -16.68 -4.44 17.54
C GLY A 38 -15.21 -4.71 17.22
N PRO A 39 -14.61 -4.02 16.24
CA PRO A 39 -13.23 -4.23 15.85
C PRO A 39 -12.24 -3.87 16.97
N GLU A 40 -11.38 -4.82 17.34
CA GLU A 40 -10.34 -4.65 18.35
C GLU A 40 -8.97 -4.92 17.73
N ILE A 41 -7.97 -4.15 18.14
CA ILE A 41 -6.56 -4.34 17.75
C ILE A 41 -5.72 -4.52 19.01
N LEU A 42 -5.04 -5.65 19.07
CA LEU A 42 -4.14 -6.00 20.15
C LEU A 42 -2.69 -5.87 19.68
N PHE A 43 -1.88 -5.17 20.46
CA PHE A 43 -0.44 -4.99 20.24
C PHE A 43 0.32 -5.75 21.33
N ASN A 44 1.13 -6.72 20.94
CA ASN A 44 2.07 -7.36 21.84
C ASN A 44 3.39 -6.56 21.85
N LEU A 45 3.69 -5.92 22.98
CA LEU A 45 4.95 -5.20 23.18
C LEU A 45 5.95 -6.00 24.03
N ASP A 46 5.54 -7.18 24.52
CA ASP A 46 6.36 -8.02 25.35
C ASP A 46 7.40 -8.81 24.52
N PRO A 47 8.54 -9.18 25.14
CA PRO A 47 9.53 -10.06 24.53
C PRO A 47 9.03 -11.52 24.39
N SER A 48 7.89 -11.84 24.98
CA SER A 48 7.25 -13.16 24.96
C SER A 48 5.96 -13.14 24.14
N PRO A 49 5.61 -14.24 23.44
CA PRO A 49 4.31 -14.34 22.77
C PRO A 49 3.17 -14.35 23.79
N ILE A 50 2.03 -13.79 23.41
CA ILE A 50 0.80 -13.77 24.20
C ILE A 50 -0.34 -14.44 23.43
N VAL A 51 -1.45 -14.70 24.10
CA VAL A 51 -2.66 -15.27 23.49
C VAL A 51 -3.77 -14.22 23.54
N ALA A 52 -4.38 -13.93 22.41
CA ALA A 52 -5.52 -13.03 22.28
C ALA A 52 -6.78 -13.63 22.95
N PRO A 53 -7.81 -12.80 23.25
CA PRO A 53 -9.03 -13.28 23.90
C PRO A 53 -9.77 -14.42 23.17
N ASP A 54 -9.61 -14.52 21.86
CA ASP A 54 -10.18 -15.58 21.01
C ASP A 54 -9.28 -16.81 20.85
N GLY A 55 -8.19 -16.89 21.62
CA GLY A 55 -7.23 -18.00 21.61
C GLY A 55 -6.16 -17.90 20.52
N GLN A 56 -6.13 -16.87 19.68
CA GLN A 56 -5.09 -16.73 18.66
C GLN A 56 -3.75 -16.27 19.26
N PRO A 57 -2.62 -16.87 18.86
CA PRO A 57 -1.31 -16.43 19.33
C PRO A 57 -0.89 -15.11 18.68
N VAL A 58 -0.30 -14.22 19.47
CA VAL A 58 0.29 -12.95 19.02
C VAL A 58 1.78 -12.97 19.32
N ALA A 59 2.62 -12.87 18.29
CA ALA A 59 4.06 -13.05 18.46
C ALA A 59 4.69 -11.90 19.27
N ALA A 60 5.81 -12.20 19.92
CA ALA A 60 6.60 -11.23 20.66
C ALA A 60 7.10 -10.07 19.80
N TYR A 61 7.35 -8.92 20.43
CA TYR A 61 8.11 -7.85 19.81
C TYR A 61 9.61 -8.19 19.74
N ARG A 62 10.14 -8.39 18.53
CA ARG A 62 11.56 -8.74 18.29
C ARG A 62 12.25 -7.85 17.25
N GLY A 63 11.68 -6.67 16.97
CA GLY A 63 12.26 -5.70 16.04
C GLY A 63 12.25 -6.12 14.55
N TYR A 64 11.53 -7.18 14.16
CA TYR A 64 11.36 -7.54 12.75
C TYR A 64 10.63 -6.44 11.96
N ASP A 65 10.88 -6.33 10.65
CA ASP A 65 10.27 -5.30 9.79
C ASP A 65 8.74 -5.31 9.77
N ARG A 66 8.13 -6.47 10.01
CA ARG A 66 6.67 -6.64 10.07
C ARG A 66 6.06 -6.25 11.42
N ASN A 67 6.89 -5.97 12.43
CA ASN A 67 6.44 -5.58 13.76
C ASN A 67 6.13 -4.08 13.77
N ILE A 68 5.09 -3.72 14.50
CA ILE A 68 4.79 -2.31 14.76
C ILE A 68 5.66 -1.83 15.92
N ARG A 69 6.40 -0.74 15.65
CA ARG A 69 7.24 -0.08 16.63
C ARG A 69 6.39 0.94 17.42
N PRO A 70 6.26 0.79 18.74
CA PRO A 70 5.70 1.85 19.57
C PRO A 70 6.75 2.94 19.80
N SER A 71 6.33 4.19 19.87
CA SER A 71 7.11 5.27 20.49
C SER A 71 6.26 5.95 21.55
N PHE A 72 6.92 6.29 22.66
CA PHE A 72 6.28 6.93 23.80
C PHE A 72 6.76 8.38 23.85
N LYS A 73 5.82 9.32 23.84
CA LYS A 73 6.12 10.74 24.01
C LYS A 73 5.35 11.25 25.22
N LYS A 74 6.07 11.82 26.19
CA LYS A 74 5.46 12.49 27.35
C LYS A 74 5.31 13.97 27.04
N GLU A 75 4.08 14.48 27.11
CA GLU A 75 3.75 15.90 26.95
C GLU A 75 3.02 16.37 28.21
N GLY A 76 3.78 17.00 29.12
CA GLY A 76 3.27 17.41 30.44
C GLY A 76 2.83 16.21 31.28
N GLN A 77 1.52 16.16 31.57
CA GLN A 77 0.88 15.07 32.34
C GLN A 77 0.38 13.93 31.45
N TYR A 78 0.43 14.07 30.12
CA TYR A 78 -0.08 13.08 29.19
C TYR A 78 1.06 12.23 28.61
N THR A 79 0.79 10.95 28.41
CA THR A 79 1.66 10.04 27.64
C THR A 79 0.96 9.65 26.37
N GLN A 80 1.56 9.97 25.23
CA GLN A 80 1.11 9.54 23.92
C GLN A 80 1.88 8.28 23.51
N ILE A 81 1.15 7.27 23.04
CA ILE A 81 1.71 6.09 22.40
C ILE A 81 1.46 6.23 20.91
N LEU A 82 2.52 6.36 20.12
CA LEU A 82 2.44 6.40 18.67
C LEU A 82 2.85 5.06 18.09
N PHE A 83 2.08 4.58 17.13
CA PHE A 83 2.39 3.38 16.37
C PHE A 83 2.72 3.77 14.94
N GLN A 84 3.84 3.28 14.43
CA GLN A 84 4.25 3.54 13.04
C GLN A 84 4.30 2.26 12.23
N VAL A 85 3.78 2.33 11.01
CA VAL A 85 3.78 1.25 10.04
C VAL A 85 4.42 1.76 8.75
N SER A 86 5.49 1.11 8.30
CA SER A 86 6.02 1.36 6.97
C SER A 86 5.02 0.88 5.92
N PHE A 87 4.71 1.74 4.96
CA PHE A 87 3.80 1.44 3.85
C PHE A 87 4.57 1.42 2.53
N GLY A 88 4.37 0.37 1.73
CA GLY A 88 4.82 0.34 0.33
C GLY A 88 6.33 0.12 0.11
N GLN A 89 7.12 0.00 1.16
CA GLN A 89 8.59 -0.20 1.05
C GLN A 89 8.99 -1.64 0.68
N VAL A 90 8.08 -2.61 0.77
CA VAL A 90 8.39 -4.01 0.47
C VAL A 90 8.34 -4.23 -1.04
N LYS A 91 9.43 -4.70 -1.66
CA LYS A 91 9.50 -4.98 -3.11
C LYS A 91 8.33 -5.81 -3.66
N LYS A 92 7.79 -6.74 -2.88
CA LYS A 92 6.59 -7.53 -3.23
C LYS A 92 5.33 -6.66 -3.36
N PHE A 93 5.16 -5.65 -2.50
CA PHE A 93 4.08 -4.66 -2.62
C PHE A 93 4.24 -3.86 -3.92
N GLN A 94 5.43 -3.30 -4.15
CA GLN A 94 5.72 -2.45 -5.31
C GLN A 94 5.47 -3.20 -6.62
N ARG A 95 5.98 -4.43 -6.76
CA ARG A 95 5.68 -5.31 -7.90
C ARG A 95 4.18 -5.53 -8.10
N GLY A 96 3.43 -5.66 -7.01
CA GLY A 96 1.99 -5.79 -7.07
C GLY A 96 1.30 -4.53 -7.59
N ILE A 97 1.76 -3.34 -7.18
CA ILE A 97 1.25 -2.05 -7.69
C ILE A 97 1.41 -1.98 -9.22
N TYR A 98 2.57 -2.34 -9.75
CA TYR A 98 2.78 -2.41 -11.20
C TYR A 98 1.97 -3.51 -11.88
N LYS A 99 1.73 -4.64 -11.22
CA LYS A 99 0.84 -5.68 -11.75
C LYS A 99 -0.59 -5.16 -11.90
N ILE A 100 -1.07 -4.38 -10.94
CA ILE A 100 -2.39 -3.73 -10.99
C ILE A 100 -2.42 -2.69 -12.11
N ALA A 101 -1.40 -1.83 -12.21
CA ALA A 101 -1.28 -0.82 -13.27
C ALA A 101 -1.28 -1.43 -14.68
N LEU A 102 -0.51 -2.52 -14.90
CA LEU A 102 -0.53 -3.26 -16.16
C LEU A 102 -1.90 -3.87 -16.46
N SER A 103 -2.57 -4.43 -15.45
CA SER A 103 -3.91 -5.01 -15.61
C SER A 103 -4.94 -3.93 -15.99
N ALA A 104 -4.84 -2.75 -15.39
CA ALA A 104 -5.66 -1.60 -15.75
C ALA A 104 -5.37 -1.11 -17.18
N LEU A 105 -4.09 -1.03 -17.58
CA LEU A 105 -3.73 -0.68 -18.95
C LEU A 105 -4.30 -1.68 -19.97
N ALA A 106 -4.23 -2.98 -19.71
CA ALA A 106 -4.86 -4.00 -20.56
C ALA A 106 -6.38 -3.83 -20.65
N TYR A 107 -7.04 -3.44 -19.56
CA TYR A 107 -8.48 -3.17 -19.56
C TYR A 107 -8.84 -1.99 -20.46
N PHE A 108 -8.11 -0.87 -20.37
CA PHE A 108 -8.44 0.35 -21.12
C PHE A 108 -7.96 0.35 -22.57
N VAL A 109 -6.77 -0.19 -22.85
CA VAL A 109 -6.10 -0.09 -24.16
C VAL A 109 -6.08 -1.42 -24.91
N GLY A 110 -6.26 -2.52 -24.19
CA GLY A 110 -6.25 -3.88 -24.74
C GLY A 110 -4.92 -4.60 -24.49
N VAL A 111 -5.03 -5.93 -24.38
CA VAL A 111 -3.89 -6.81 -24.03
C VAL A 111 -2.74 -6.76 -25.05
N ASN A 112 -3.03 -6.45 -26.32
CA ASN A 112 -2.02 -6.35 -27.37
C ASN A 112 -0.98 -5.25 -27.11
N GLU A 113 -1.38 -4.16 -26.44
CA GLU A 113 -0.46 -3.10 -26.03
C GLU A 113 0.60 -3.65 -25.08
N LEU A 114 0.18 -4.50 -24.13
CA LEU A 114 1.07 -5.07 -23.14
C LEU A 114 2.10 -6.05 -23.71
N TYR A 115 1.98 -6.49 -24.97
CA TYR A 115 2.96 -7.35 -25.62
C TYR A 115 4.03 -6.57 -26.39
N LYS A 116 3.89 -5.25 -26.52
CA LYS A 116 4.92 -4.42 -27.16
C LYS A 116 6.25 -4.48 -26.40
N ARG A 117 7.36 -4.36 -27.14
CA ARG A 117 8.73 -4.45 -26.60
C ARG A 117 9.05 -3.38 -25.57
N LYS A 118 8.44 -2.18 -25.68
CA LYS A 118 8.63 -1.08 -24.72
C LYS A 118 8.30 -1.44 -23.25
N TYR A 119 7.50 -2.49 -23.03
CA TYR A 119 7.18 -3.00 -21.69
C TYR A 119 7.99 -4.23 -21.25
N ASP A 120 9.00 -4.68 -22.01
CA ASP A 120 9.81 -5.87 -21.65
C ASP A 120 10.42 -5.75 -20.25
N LYS A 121 11.08 -4.62 -19.95
CA LYS A 121 11.67 -4.37 -18.63
C LYS A 121 10.62 -4.33 -17.53
N LEU A 122 9.45 -3.76 -17.82
CA LEU A 122 8.36 -3.70 -16.86
C LEU A 122 7.78 -5.10 -16.57
N ARG A 123 7.61 -5.94 -17.60
CA ARG A 123 7.24 -7.36 -17.43
C ARG A 123 8.27 -8.12 -16.61
N GLN A 124 9.56 -7.94 -16.88
CA GLN A 124 10.65 -8.55 -16.08
C GLN A 124 10.60 -8.10 -14.61
N TYR A 125 10.35 -6.82 -14.35
CA TYR A 125 10.19 -6.32 -12.99
C TYR A 125 8.98 -6.95 -12.29
N VAL A 126 7.82 -6.99 -12.94
CA VAL A 126 6.59 -7.54 -12.35
C VAL A 126 6.70 -9.05 -12.13
N CYS A 127 7.22 -9.80 -13.09
CA CYS A 127 7.28 -11.27 -13.04
C CYS A 127 8.46 -11.77 -12.19
N GLU A 128 9.64 -11.19 -12.38
CA GLU A 128 10.91 -11.70 -11.82
C GLU A 128 11.50 -10.79 -10.74
N GLY A 129 11.02 -9.55 -10.61
CA GLY A 129 11.59 -8.58 -9.70
C GLY A 129 12.95 -8.01 -10.16
N LYS A 130 13.27 -8.12 -11.45
CA LYS A 130 14.51 -7.56 -12.02
C LYS A 130 14.34 -6.07 -12.32
N GLY A 131 15.34 -5.28 -11.93
CA GLY A 131 15.34 -3.81 -12.08
C GLY A 131 14.73 -3.07 -10.90
N THR A 132 14.66 -1.74 -11.07
CA THR A 132 14.22 -0.74 -10.08
C THR A 132 13.09 0.08 -10.68
N ARG A 133 12.06 0.36 -9.89
CA ARG A 133 10.84 1.05 -10.32
C ARG A 133 10.19 1.84 -9.19
N HIS A 134 9.68 3.02 -9.49
CA HIS A 134 9.14 3.99 -8.53
C HIS A 134 7.71 4.36 -8.87
N PHE A 135 6.84 4.38 -7.87
CA PHE A 135 5.50 4.92 -8.02
C PHE A 135 5.30 6.08 -7.07
N MET A 136 4.38 6.96 -7.42
CA MET A 136 3.97 8.06 -6.58
C MET A 136 2.73 7.67 -5.78
N VAL A 137 2.68 8.11 -4.53
CA VAL A 137 1.51 8.04 -3.67
C VAL A 137 1.05 9.46 -3.40
N LEU A 138 -0.25 9.71 -3.48
CA LEU A 138 -0.86 10.97 -3.06
C LEU A 138 -1.65 10.73 -1.78
N ALA A 139 -1.51 11.67 -0.85
CA ALA A 139 -2.37 11.76 0.32
C ALA A 139 -3.77 12.15 -0.18
N GLU A 140 -4.78 11.40 0.27
CA GLU A 140 -6.17 11.66 -0.05
C GLU A 140 -6.97 11.73 1.25
N ASP A 141 -7.98 12.60 1.28
CA ASP A 141 -8.94 12.60 2.36
C ASP A 141 -9.78 11.30 2.29
N ASP A 142 -9.77 10.54 3.38
CA ASP A 142 -10.48 9.26 3.47
C ASP A 142 -11.96 9.45 3.84
N SER A 143 -12.49 10.67 3.81
CA SER A 143 -13.91 10.97 4.02
C SER A 143 -14.86 10.17 3.10
N ASN A 144 -14.38 9.75 1.94
CA ASN A 144 -15.12 8.92 0.98
C ASN A 144 -15.09 7.40 1.29
N GLY A 145 -14.37 6.97 2.33
CA GLY A 145 -14.34 5.58 2.80
C GLY A 145 -13.56 4.59 1.92
N TYR A 146 -13.80 3.29 2.14
CA TYR A 146 -13.08 2.21 1.44
C TYR A 146 -13.68 1.93 0.06
N PHE A 147 -12.94 2.26 -0.99
CA PHE A 147 -13.29 1.87 -2.36
C PHE A 147 -12.06 1.79 -3.27
N HIS A 148 -12.29 1.34 -4.50
CA HIS A 148 -11.27 1.25 -5.54
C HIS A 148 -11.75 1.98 -6.79
N THR A 149 -10.89 2.79 -7.40
CA THR A 149 -11.17 3.46 -8.67
C THR A 149 -9.96 3.42 -9.57
N PHE A 150 -10.22 3.45 -10.88
CA PHE A 150 -9.20 3.50 -11.92
C PHE A 150 -9.55 4.63 -12.87
N ALA A 151 -8.61 5.54 -13.11
CA ALA A 151 -8.74 6.55 -14.16
C ALA A 151 -8.30 5.97 -15.51
N PRO A 152 -8.84 6.48 -16.64
CA PRO A 152 -8.27 6.20 -17.95
C PRO A 152 -6.78 6.56 -17.98
N PRO A 153 -5.94 5.80 -18.71
CA PRO A 153 -4.51 6.06 -18.80
C PRO A 153 -4.21 7.45 -19.38
N PHE A 154 -3.28 8.16 -18.77
CA PHE A 154 -2.60 9.26 -19.44
C PHE A 154 -1.75 8.70 -20.57
N VAL A 155 -1.71 9.41 -21.71
CA VAL A 155 -0.89 9.06 -22.87
C VAL A 155 0.09 10.20 -23.13
N SER A 156 1.38 9.88 -23.11
CA SER A 156 2.42 10.86 -23.42
C SER A 156 2.49 11.15 -24.92
N PRO A 157 3.19 12.23 -25.34
CA PRO A 157 3.45 12.50 -26.75
C PRO A 157 4.23 11.40 -27.48
N THR A 158 5.00 10.57 -26.75
CA THR A 158 5.73 9.41 -27.31
C THR A 158 4.89 8.13 -27.33
N GLY A 159 3.65 8.18 -26.84
CA GLY A 159 2.77 7.03 -26.73
C GLY A 159 3.08 6.13 -25.53
N ASP A 160 3.80 6.61 -24.52
CA ASP A 160 3.94 5.95 -23.23
C ASP A 160 2.73 6.25 -22.34
N TYR A 161 2.52 5.42 -21.31
CA TYR A 161 1.34 5.51 -20.47
C TYR A 161 1.70 5.75 -19.01
N ALA A 162 0.86 6.51 -18.33
CA ALA A 162 0.84 6.58 -16.87
C ALA A 162 -0.58 6.28 -16.37
N LEU A 163 -0.67 5.59 -15.24
CA LEU A 163 -1.93 5.12 -14.66
C LEU A 163 -2.12 5.76 -13.29
N GLU A 164 -3.29 6.34 -13.08
CA GLU A 164 -3.78 6.75 -11.76
C GLU A 164 -4.87 5.80 -11.29
N PHE A 165 -4.76 5.33 -10.05
CA PHE A 165 -5.81 4.53 -9.42
C PHE A 165 -5.77 4.65 -7.91
N ARG A 166 -6.93 4.47 -7.29
CA ARG A 166 -7.09 4.42 -5.84
C ARG A 166 -7.30 2.99 -5.40
N LEU A 167 -6.55 2.55 -4.40
CA LEU A 167 -6.82 1.33 -3.66
C LEU A 167 -7.11 1.67 -2.20
N ALA A 168 -8.34 1.40 -1.75
CA ALA A 168 -8.80 1.71 -0.40
C ALA A 168 -8.73 3.21 -0.13
N CYS A 169 -7.82 3.69 0.71
CA CYS A 169 -7.63 5.11 1.03
C CYS A 169 -6.38 5.72 0.37
N VAL A 170 -5.69 4.96 -0.49
CA VAL A 170 -4.40 5.37 -1.06
C VAL A 170 -4.50 5.51 -2.56
N ARG A 171 -4.08 6.67 -3.06
CA ARG A 171 -4.01 6.97 -4.49
C ARG A 171 -2.60 6.75 -5.00
N PHE A 172 -2.50 6.02 -6.10
CA PHE A 172 -1.25 5.65 -6.77
C PHE A 172 -1.18 6.27 -8.14
N ILE A 173 -0.01 6.78 -8.52
CA ILE A 173 0.32 7.11 -9.90
C ILE A 173 1.57 6.33 -10.31
N VAL A 174 1.45 5.62 -11.43
CA VAL A 174 2.47 4.71 -11.94
C VAL A 174 2.84 5.09 -13.36
N ASP A 175 4.10 5.44 -13.58
CA ASP A 175 4.67 5.64 -14.92
C ASP A 175 5.06 4.26 -15.52
N LEU A 176 4.49 3.94 -16.68
CA LEU A 176 4.71 2.67 -17.37
C LEU A 176 5.73 2.79 -18.52
N SER A 177 6.34 3.96 -18.71
CA SER A 177 7.46 4.13 -19.64
C SER A 177 8.66 3.28 -19.24
N GLU A 178 9.52 2.95 -20.22
CA GLU A 178 10.63 2.04 -19.98
C GLU A 178 11.59 2.54 -18.88
N SER A 179 11.76 3.85 -18.75
CA SER A 179 12.73 4.49 -17.84
C SER A 179 12.10 5.46 -16.84
N GLU A 180 10.77 5.44 -16.66
CA GLU A 180 10.05 6.34 -15.74
C GLU A 180 10.28 7.83 -16.07
N SER A 181 10.35 8.13 -17.38
CA SER A 181 10.73 9.44 -17.89
C SER A 181 9.72 10.54 -17.57
N TYR A 182 8.49 10.19 -17.20
CA TYR A 182 7.42 11.11 -16.88
C TYR A 182 7.21 11.31 -15.38
N LEU A 183 7.84 10.49 -14.54
CA LEU A 183 7.75 10.62 -13.09
C LEU A 183 8.13 12.04 -12.59
N PRO A 184 9.16 12.72 -13.12
CA PRO A 184 9.46 14.11 -12.72
C PRO A 184 8.35 15.10 -13.07
N ALA A 185 7.70 14.94 -14.23
CA ALA A 185 6.59 15.79 -14.64
C ALA A 185 5.35 15.53 -13.76
N ILE A 186 5.06 14.26 -13.49
CA ILE A 186 3.98 13.83 -12.59
C ILE A 186 4.19 14.42 -11.18
N ALA A 187 5.42 14.37 -10.66
CA ALA A 187 5.77 14.94 -9.36
C ALA A 187 5.62 16.47 -9.34
N ALA A 188 5.98 17.16 -10.43
CA ALA A 188 5.79 18.59 -10.56
C ALA A 188 4.31 18.97 -10.54
N THR A 189 3.44 18.22 -11.23
CA THR A 189 1.99 18.40 -11.19
C THR A 189 1.44 18.15 -9.78
N ALA A 190 1.82 17.05 -9.13
CA ALA A 190 1.38 16.76 -7.76
C ALA A 190 1.77 17.87 -6.78
N LYS A 191 2.98 18.43 -6.91
CA LYS A 191 3.42 19.58 -6.09
C LYS A 191 2.52 20.81 -6.27
N GLN A 192 2.00 21.04 -7.47
CA GLN A 192 1.07 22.14 -7.75
C GLN A 192 -0.33 21.89 -7.18
N GLU A 193 -0.82 20.66 -7.26
CA GLU A 193 -2.19 20.31 -6.87
C GLU A 193 -2.36 20.11 -5.36
N VAL A 194 -1.43 19.40 -4.71
CA VAL A 194 -1.56 18.99 -3.30
C VAL A 194 -0.43 19.54 -2.41
N GLY A 195 0.41 20.42 -2.93
CA GLY A 195 1.51 21.06 -2.21
C GLY A 195 2.73 20.13 -1.99
N GLU A 196 3.67 20.57 -1.14
CA GLU A 196 4.93 19.84 -0.92
C GLU A 196 4.78 18.55 -0.10
N ASN A 197 3.77 18.48 0.77
CA ASN A 197 3.60 17.38 1.72
C ASN A 197 2.44 16.43 1.36
N GLY A 198 1.74 16.69 0.24
CA GLY A 198 0.58 15.91 -0.19
C GLY A 198 0.91 14.68 -1.02
N TRP A 199 2.19 14.41 -1.29
CA TRP A 199 2.62 13.30 -2.13
C TRP A 199 4.01 12.79 -1.74
N THR A 200 4.34 11.58 -2.17
CA THR A 200 5.68 11.02 -2.05
C THR A 200 5.98 10.03 -3.16
N ILE A 201 7.23 9.93 -3.56
CA ILE A 201 7.71 8.85 -4.44
C ILE A 201 8.23 7.73 -3.56
N VAL A 202 7.71 6.54 -3.75
CA VAL A 202 8.16 5.34 -3.03
C VAL A 202 9.34 4.74 -3.78
N PRO A 203 10.55 4.72 -3.20
CA PRO A 203 11.73 4.14 -3.83
C PRO A 203 11.70 2.61 -3.80
N SER A 204 12.34 2.01 -4.81
CA SER A 204 12.42 0.56 -5.01
C SER A 204 13.64 -0.09 -4.39
#